data_AF-A0A836BL44-F1
#
_entry.id   AF-A0A836BL44-F1
#
_cell.length_a   1.000
_cell.length_b   1.000
_cell.length_c   1.000
_cell.angle_alpha   90.00
_cell.angle_beta   90.00
_cell.angle_gamma   90.00
#
_symmetry.space_group_name_H-M   'P 1'
#
loop_
_entity.id
_entity.type
_entity.pdbx_description
1 polymer ?
#
loop_
_entity_poly.entity_id
_entity_poly.type
_entity_poly.pdbx_seq_one_letter_code
_entity_poly.pdbx_strand_id
1 'polypeptide(L)' 'MGYLYNNLATVVTGIFAAVLSFLWFIMVPIYPVLDIVFLMAVPITWFLTLMCWFVQKSNDYLKQSHNLKPVYTSDGKLT' A
#
# COMPACT_ATOMS: atom_id res chain seq x y z
N MET A 1 8.46 6.46 -15.56
CA MET A 1 7.65 5.56 -14.72
C MET A 1 8.59 4.49 -14.19
N GLY A 2 9.00 4.59 -12.92
CA GLY A 2 10.05 3.76 -12.33
C GLY A 2 9.62 2.30 -12.16
N TYR A 3 10.60 1.40 -12.04
CA TYR A 3 10.51 -0.07 -12.09
C TYR A 3 9.47 -0.72 -11.14
N LEU A 4 8.90 0.00 -10.18
CA LEU A 4 7.95 -0.51 -9.19
C LEU A 4 6.54 0.12 -9.24
N TYR A 5 6.27 1.05 -10.18
CA TYR A 5 4.96 1.68 -10.38
C TYR A 5 4.25 2.10 -9.06
N ASN A 6 2.94 2.32 -9.11
CA ASN A 6 2.06 2.85 -8.06
C ASN A 6 2.11 2.07 -6.72
N ASN A 7 2.85 0.95 -6.65
CA ASN A 7 2.87 0.06 -5.49
C ASN A 7 4.00 0.30 -4.50
N LEU A 8 4.83 1.31 -4.75
CA LEU A 8 5.99 1.62 -3.90
C LEU A 8 5.58 1.82 -2.42
N ALA A 9 4.45 2.50 -2.19
CA ALA A 9 3.96 2.75 -0.83
C ALA A 9 3.58 1.43 -0.12
N THR A 10 2.88 0.51 -0.80
CA THR A 10 2.51 -0.79 -0.23
C THR A 10 3.74 -1.64 0.07
N VAL A 11 4.74 -1.62 -0.82
CA VAL A 11 5.98 -2.38 -0.63
C VAL A 11 6.74 -1.86 0.59
N VAL A 12 6.94 -0.54 0.70
CA VAL A 12 7.66 0.05 1.83
C VAL A 12 6.91 -0.19 3.14
N THR A 13 5.60 0.02 3.19
CA THR A 13 4.82 -0.22 4.42
C THR A 13 4.76 -1.70 4.79
N GLY A 14 4.70 -2.59 3.80
CA GLY A 14 4.71 -4.04 4.02
C GLY A 14 6.04 -4.56 4.58
N ILE A 15 7.17 -4.08 4.04
CA ILE A 15 8.49 -4.40 4.58
C ILE A 15 8.61 -3.88 6.02
N PHE A 16 8.15 -2.66 6.29
CA PHE A 16 8.16 -2.09 7.63
C PHE A 16 7.33 -2.92 8.62
N ALA A 17 6.12 -3.34 8.23
CA ALA A 17 5.26 -4.21 9.05
C ALA A 17 5.91 -5.58 9.33
N ALA A 18 6.59 -6.16 8.34
CA ALA A 18 7.33 -7.41 8.51
C ALA A 18 8.51 -7.26 9.49
N VAL A 19 9.29 -6.18 9.37
CA VAL A 19 10.40 -5.88 10.30
C VAL A 19 9.89 -5.69 11.73
N LEU A 20 8.79 -4.96 11.92
CA LEU A 20 8.15 -4.78 13.23
C LEU A 20 7.67 -6.11 13.83
N SER A 21 7.11 -6.98 13.00
CA SER A 21 6.63 -8.31 13.42
C SER A 21 7.80 -9.23 13.81
N PHE A 22 8.92 -9.16 13.09
CA PHE A 22 10.14 -9.87 13.45
C PHE A 22 10.76 -9.33 14.74
N LEU A 23 10.79 -8.00 14.88
CA LEU A 23 11.31 -7.33 16.07
C LEU A 23 10.47 -7.67 17.31
N TRP A 24 9.15 -7.87 17.16
CA TRP A 24 8.27 -8.32 18.23
C TRP A 24 8.75 -9.64 18.87
N PHE A 25 9.09 -10.63 18.04
CA PHE A 25 9.58 -11.94 18.52
C PHE A 25 10.89 -11.85 19.32
N ILE A 26 11.76 -10.89 18.97
CA ILE A 26 13.05 -10.70 19.66
C ILE A 26 12.90 -9.84 20.91
N MET A 27 12.09 -8.78 20.87
CA MET A 27 12.02 -7.77 21.94
C MET A 27 11.17 -8.20 23.13
N VAL A 28 10.06 -8.93 22.92
CA VAL A 28 9.19 -9.37 24.03
C VAL A 28 9.85 -10.26 25.08
N PRO A 29 10.68 -11.26 24.71
CA PRO A 29 11.37 -12.06 25.74
C PRO A 29 12.39 -11.26 26.55
N ILE A 30 12.90 -10.13 26.04
CA ILE A 30 13.87 -9.27 26.73
C ILE A 30 13.16 -8.20 27.56
N TYR A 31 12.07 -7.63 27.03
CA TYR A 31 11.32 -6.52 27.62
C TYR A 31 9.80 -6.76 27.47
N PRO A 32 9.17 -7.48 28.42
CA PRO A 32 7.77 -7.86 28.31
C PRO A 32 6.80 -6.67 28.33
N VAL A 33 7.22 -5.52 28.87
CA VAL A 33 6.42 -4.28 28.85
C VAL A 33 6.16 -3.75 27.43
N LEU A 34 7.02 -4.09 26.46
CA LEU A 34 6.85 -3.67 25.07
C LEU A 34 5.76 -4.47 24.35
N ASP A 35 5.28 -5.59 24.92
CA ASP A 35 4.32 -6.47 24.27
C ASP A 35 3.03 -5.73 23.88
N ILE A 36 2.51 -4.88 24.76
CA ILE A 36 1.31 -4.06 24.46
C ILE A 36 1.55 -3.07 23.31
N VAL A 37 2.78 -2.56 23.16
CA VAL A 37 3.13 -1.63 22.08
C VAL A 37 3.16 -2.38 20.76
N PHE A 38 3.77 -3.56 20.71
CA PHE A 38 3.79 -4.40 19.51
C PHE A 38 2.41 -4.94 19.15
N LEU A 39 1.60 -5.33 20.15
CA LEU A 39 0.23 -5.79 19.98
C LEU A 39 -0.65 -4.75 19.27
N MET A 40 -0.41 -3.45 19.49
CA MET A 40 -1.12 -2.38 18.79
C MET A 40 -0.43 -2.01 17.47
N ALA A 41 0.90 -1.86 17.47
CA ALA A 41 1.65 -1.39 16.30
C ALA A 41 1.64 -2.37 15.12
N VAL A 42 1.77 -3.67 15.39
CA VAL A 42 1.81 -4.72 14.34
C VAL A 42 0.49 -4.76 13.54
N PRO A 43 -0.70 -4.94 14.14
CA PRO A 43 -1.94 -4.98 13.36
C PRO A 43 -2.26 -3.65 12.69
N ILE A 44 -1.94 -2.50 13.28
CA ILE A 44 -2.16 -1.18 12.67
C ILE A 44 -1.30 -1.01 11.40
N THR A 45 -0.03 -1.44 11.43
CA THR A 45 0.86 -1.32 10.25
C THR A 45 0.50 -2.30 9.14
N TRP A 46 0.04 -3.51 9.49
CA TRP A 46 -0.55 -4.43 8.51
C TRP A 46 -1.84 -3.89 7.90
N PHE A 47 -2.71 -3.27 8.70
CA PHE A 47 -3.91 -2.61 8.22
C PHE A 47 -3.60 -1.46 7.25
N LEU A 48 -2.63 -0.60 7.58
CA LEU A 48 -2.17 0.48 6.68
C LEU A 48 -1.60 -0.05 5.36
N THR A 49 -0.90 -1.19 5.40
CA THR A 49 -0.39 -1.84 4.20
C THR A 49 -1.53 -2.30 3.29
N LEU A 50 -2.58 -2.90 3.86
CA LEU A 50 -3.78 -3.27 3.10
C LEU A 50 -4.49 -2.03 2.52
N MET A 51 -4.58 -0.94 3.28
CA MET A 51 -5.19 0.30 2.80
C MET A 51 -4.39 0.95 1.66
N CYS A 52 -3.06 0.96 1.74
CA CYS A 52 -2.21 1.40 0.63
C CYS A 52 -2.49 0.59 -0.65
N TRP A 53 -2.67 -0.73 -0.51
CA TRP A 53 -2.99 -1.59 -1.64
C TRP A 53 -4.35 -1.28 -2.26
N PHE A 54 -5.40 -1.07 -1.44
CA PHE A 54 -6.73 -0.69 -1.93
C PHE A 54 -6.73 0.63 -2.71
N VAL A 55 -6.02 1.65 -2.20
CA VAL A 55 -5.91 2.96 -2.86
C VAL A 55 -5.23 2.83 -4.22
N GLN A 56 -4.19 2.01 -4.31
CA GLN A 56 -3.46 1.82 -5.57
C GLN A 56 -4.31 1.11 -6.61
N LYS A 57 -5.02 0.08 -6.17
CA LYS A 57 -5.97 -0.65 -7.02
C LYS A 57 -7.08 0.26 -7.53
N SER A 58 -7.61 1.16 -6.69
CA SER A 58 -8.61 2.15 -7.08
C SER A 58 -8.12 3.10 -8.18
N ASN A 59 -6.91 3.64 -8.02
CA ASN A 59 -6.30 4.52 -9.02
C ASN A 59 -6.07 3.81 -10.37
N ASP A 60 -5.71 2.52 -10.34
CA ASP A 60 -5.55 1.73 -11.57
C ASP A 60 -6.89 1.55 -12.31
N TYR A 61 -8.00 1.30 -11.60
CA TYR A 61 -9.35 1.22 -12.21
C TYR A 61 -9.80 2.55 -12.82
N LEU A 62 -9.51 3.68 -12.16
CA LEU A 62 -9.83 5.01 -12.68
C LEU A 62 -8.98 5.35 -13.91
N LYS A 63 -7.70 4.99 -13.90
CA LYS A 63 -6.79 5.22 -15.03
C LYS A 63 -7.17 4.35 -16.23
N GLN A 64 -7.59 3.11 -16.02
CA GLN A 64 -8.12 2.26 -17.09
C GLN A 64 -9.41 2.84 -17.70
N SER A 65 -10.31 3.39 -16.89
CA SER A 65 -11.52 4.06 -17.37
C SER A 65 -11.24 5.34 -18.17
N HIS A 66 -10.14 6.05 -17.86
CA HIS A 66 -9.73 7.25 -18.61
C HIS A 66 -9.06 6.94 -19.96
N ASN A 67 -8.54 5.72 -20.16
CA ASN A 67 -8.03 5.27 -21.46
C ASN A 67 -9.15 4.80 -22.41
N LEU A 68 -10.39 4.70 -21.91
CA LEU A 68 -11.60 4.43 -22.69
C LEU A 68 -12.42 5.69 -22.96
N LYS A 69 -11.91 6.89 -22.62
CA LYS A 69 -12.52 8.12 -23.12
C LYS A 69 -12.06 8.28 -24.57
N PRO A 70 -12.94 8.15 -25.59
CA PRO A 70 -12.60 8.68 -26.90
C PRO A 70 -12.24 10.15 -26.70
N VAL A 71 -11.05 10.54 -27.15
CA VAL A 71 -10.70 11.95 -27.25
C VAL A 71 -11.67 12.52 -28.27
N TYR A 72 -12.72 13.19 -27.82
CA TYR A 72 -13.51 14.04 -28.71
C TYR A 72 -12.62 15.22 -29.07
N THR A 73 -11.85 15.06 -30.14
CA THR A 73 -11.35 16.21 -30.88
C THR A 73 -12.56 17.05 -31.28
N SER A 74 -12.43 18.37 -31.32
CA SER A 74 -13.51 19.28 -31.74
C SER A 74 -14.03 18.98 -33.15
N ASP A 75 -13.32 18.15 -33.93
CA ASP A 75 -13.69 17.64 -35.25
C ASP A 75 -14.61 16.40 -35.26
N GLY A 76 -15.01 15.85 -34.11
CA GLY A 76 -16.02 14.77 -34.05
C GLY A 76 -15.60 13.40 -34.60
N LYS A 77 -14.32 13.16 -34.90
CA LYS A 77 -13.83 11.87 -35.40
C LYS A 77 -13.24 11.02 -34.28
N LEU A 78 -13.70 9.76 -34.19
CA LEU A 78 -13.20 8.75 -33.27
C LEU A 78 -11.83 8.24 -33.77
N THR A 79 -10.77 8.44 -32.99
CA THR A 79 -9.45 7.77 -33.13
C THR A 79 -9.23 6.82 -31.98
#